data_AF-A0A9Q2LCQ4-F1
#
_entry.id   AF-A0A9Q2LCQ4-F1
#
_cell.length_a   1.000
_cell.length_b   1.000
_cell.length_c   1.000
_cell.angle_alpha   90.00
_cell.angle_beta   90.00
_cell.angle_gamma   90.00
#
_symmetry.space_group_name_H-M   'P 1'
#
loop_
_entity.id
_entity.type
_entity.pdbx_description
1 polymer ?
#
loop_
_entity_poly.entity_id
_entity_poly.type
_entity_poly.pdbx_seq_one_letter_code
_entity_poly.pdbx_strand_id
1 'polypeptide(L)' 'RPIWLLDEPTVSLDAANVALFAGLVQSHLQAGGMVLAATHIDLGLGAQARSLSLDEFAPHLSSSTRTAASVEEEMWL' A
#
# COMPACT_ATOMS: atom_id res chain seq x y z
N ARG A 1 -3.58 -23.43 -5.49
CA ARG A 1 -2.52 -22.60 -6.11
C ARG A 1 -2.04 -21.59 -5.08
N PRO A 2 -0.77 -21.17 -5.08
CA PRO A 2 -0.23 -20.28 -4.04
C PRO A 2 -0.86 -18.88 -4.10
N ILE A 3 -0.93 -18.23 -2.95
CA ILE A 3 -1.26 -16.81 -2.83
C ILE A 3 0.06 -16.04 -2.90
N TRP A 4 0.16 -15.04 -3.77
CA TRP A 4 1.31 -14.14 -3.82
C TRP A 4 1.06 -12.94 -2.91
N LEU A 5 1.98 -12.68 -2.00
CA LEU A 5 2.00 -11.50 -1.14
C LEU A 5 3.20 -10.66 -1.57
N LEU A 6 2.95 -9.44 -2.04
CA LEU A 6 3.97 -8.60 -2.66
C LEU A 6 3.98 -7.23 -1.98
N ASP A 7 5.17 -6.72 -1.73
CA ASP A 7 5.38 -5.37 -1.22
C ASP A 7 6.11 -4.55 -2.29
N GLU A 8 5.44 -3.52 -2.79
CA GLU A 8 5.93 -2.60 -3.82
C GLU A 8 6.58 -3.30 -5.03
N PRO A 9 5.86 -4.22 -5.71
CA PRO A 9 6.45 -5.14 -6.69
C PRO A 9 6.99 -4.47 -7.98
N THR A 10 6.66 -3.20 -8.19
CA THR A 10 7.04 -2.43 -9.39
C THR A 10 8.16 -1.43 -9.13
N VAL A 11 8.68 -1.36 -7.91
CA VAL A 11 9.82 -0.47 -7.60
C VAL A 11 11.02 -0.83 -8.48
N SER A 12 11.64 0.20 -9.06
CA SER A 12 12.77 0.08 -10.00
C SER A 12 12.46 -0.57 -11.36
N LEU A 13 11.19 -0.87 -11.67
CA LEU A 13 10.80 -1.33 -13.00
C LEU A 13 10.52 -0.15 -13.93
N ASP A 14 10.98 -0.26 -15.18
CA ASP A 14 10.51 0.61 -16.26
C ASP A 14 9.10 0.20 -16.73
N ALA A 15 8.50 1.02 -17.60
CA ALA A 15 7.14 0.79 -18.09
C ALA A 15 6.96 -0.56 -18.82
N ALA A 16 8.00 -1.02 -19.54
CA ALA A 16 7.93 -2.30 -20.25
C ALA A 16 7.90 -3.47 -19.25
N ASN A 17 8.71 -3.40 -18.20
CA ASN A 17 8.76 -4.42 -17.16
C ASN A 17 7.53 -4.40 -16.24
N VAL A 18 6.93 -3.23 -15.99
CA VAL A 18 5.62 -3.14 -15.32
C VAL A 18 4.53 -3.86 -16.13
N ALA A 19 4.50 -3.67 -17.45
CA ALA A 19 3.53 -4.35 -18.32
C ALA A 19 3.72 -5.88 -18.31
N LEU A 20 4.97 -6.35 -18.33
CA LEU A 20 5.29 -7.78 -18.19
C LEU A 20 4.83 -8.34 -16.85
N PHE A 21 5.10 -7.62 -15.76
CA PHE A 21 4.64 -7.99 -14.42
C PHE A 21 3.12 -8.11 -14.36
N ALA A 22 2.38 -7.13 -14.90
CA ALA A 22 0.92 -7.19 -14.97
C ALA A 22 0.42 -8.43 -15.74
N GLY A 23 1.10 -8.81 -16.83
CA GLY A 23 0.79 -10.04 -17.58
C GLY A 23 1.02 -11.33 -16.78
N LEU A 24 2.08 -11.37 -15.97
CA LEU A 24 2.34 -12.50 -15.05
C LEU A 24 1.25 -12.61 -13.98
N VAL A 25 0.85 -11.48 -13.40
CA VAL A 25 -0.25 -11.43 -12.43
C VAL A 25 -1.54 -11.94 -13.05
N GLN A 26 -1.90 -11.44 -14.25
CA GLN A 26 -3.10 -11.91 -14.95
C GLN A 26 -3.07 -13.41 -15.21
N SER A 27 -1.96 -13.94 -15.69
CA SER A 27 -1.79 -15.39 -15.93
C SER A 27 -1.96 -16.19 -14.65
N HIS A 28 -1.41 -15.70 -13.54
CA HIS A 28 -1.59 -16.33 -12.23
C HIS A 28 -3.03 -16.29 -11.74
N LEU A 29 -3.75 -15.19 -11.94
CA LEU A 29 -5.17 -15.08 -11.59
C LEU A 29 -6.04 -16.02 -12.44
N GLN A 30 -5.82 -16.07 -13.77
CA GLN A 30 -6.59 -16.93 -14.70
C GLN A 30 -6.44 -18.41 -14.40
N ALA A 31 -5.28 -18.83 -13.92
CA ALA A 31 -5.08 -20.21 -13.49
C ALA A 31 -5.78 -20.53 -12.14
N GLY A 32 -6.47 -19.59 -11.50
CA GLY A 32 -7.18 -19.77 -10.22
C GLY A 32 -6.34 -19.36 -9.00
N GLY A 33 -5.50 -18.35 -9.15
CA GLY A 33 -4.60 -17.83 -8.11
C GLY A 33 -5.14 -16.59 -7.43
N MET A 34 -4.40 -16.12 -6.44
CA MET A 34 -4.69 -14.87 -5.75
C MET A 34 -3.39 -14.08 -5.56
N VAL A 35 -3.50 -12.76 -5.62
CA VAL A 35 -2.42 -11.81 -5.34
C VAL A 35 -2.94 -10.77 -4.36
N LEU A 36 -2.16 -10.48 -3.33
CA LEU A 36 -2.30 -9.29 -2.50
C LEU A 36 -1.01 -8.49 -2.65
N ALA A 37 -1.12 -7.25 -3.11
CA ALA A 37 0.02 -6.37 -3.32
C ALA A 37 -0.19 -5.07 -2.57
N ALA A 38 0.84 -4.64 -1.83
CA ALA A 38 0.94 -3.27 -1.36
C ALA A 38 1.63 -2.44 -2.44
N THR A 39 1.00 -1.35 -2.86
CA THR A 39 1.58 -0.43 -3.83
C THR A 39 0.90 0.93 -3.77
N HIS A 40 1.63 1.97 -4.16
CA HIS A 40 1.12 3.34 -4.32
C HIS A 40 0.75 3.67 -5.78
N ILE A 41 0.88 2.73 -6.72
CA ILE A 41 0.54 2.94 -8.15
C ILE A 41 -0.53 1.96 -8.63
N ASP A 42 -1.27 2.34 -9.68
CA ASP A 42 -2.19 1.41 -10.35
C ASP A 42 -1.42 0.41 -11.22
N LEU A 43 -1.61 -0.89 -10.95
CA LEU A 43 -1.00 -2.00 -11.70
C LEU A 43 -1.72 -2.29 -13.04
N GLY A 44 -2.80 -1.59 -13.35
CA GLY A 44 -3.55 -1.74 -14.61
C GLY A 44 -4.38 -3.03 -14.68
N LEU A 45 -4.77 -3.59 -13.54
CA LEU A 45 -5.55 -4.85 -13.46
C LEU A 45 -7.06 -4.63 -13.62
N GLY A 46 -7.52 -3.37 -13.65
CA GLY A 46 -8.92 -2.99 -13.88
C GLY A 46 -9.89 -3.74 -12.96
N ALA A 47 -10.98 -4.27 -13.55
CA ALA A 47 -12.04 -4.96 -12.81
C ALA A 47 -11.61 -6.29 -12.15
N GLN A 48 -10.41 -6.81 -12.45
CA GLN A 48 -9.90 -8.04 -11.84
C GLN A 48 -9.30 -7.81 -10.45
N ALA A 49 -9.05 -6.56 -10.08
CA ALA A 49 -8.52 -6.18 -8.78
C ALA A 49 -9.54 -5.38 -7.97
N ARG A 50 -9.38 -5.44 -6.65
CA ARG A 50 -10.03 -4.54 -5.71
C ARG A 50 -8.94 -3.79 -4.95
N SER A 51 -9.09 -2.48 -4.83
CA SER A 51 -8.18 -1.65 -4.07
C SER A 51 -8.76 -1.39 -2.69
N LEU A 52 -7.89 -1.42 -1.68
CA LEU A 52 -8.18 -1.00 -0.32
C LEU A 52 -7.28 0.18 0.00
N SER A 53 -7.84 1.37 0.19
CA SER A 53 -7.06 2.52 0.62
C SER A 53 -6.85 2.48 2.12
N LEU A 54 -5.59 2.57 2.57
CA LEU A 54 -5.28 2.62 4.00
C LEU A 54 -5.54 4.01 4.61
N ASP A 55 -5.61 5.06 3.78
CA ASP A 55 -5.95 6.41 4.24
C ASP A 55 -7.34 6.46 4.89
N GLU A 56 -8.26 5.59 4.44
CA GLU A 56 -9.60 5.43 5.02
C GLU A 56 -9.56 4.93 6.47
N PHE A 57 -8.43 4.35 6.90
CA PHE A 57 -8.23 3.81 8.24
C PHE A 57 -7.22 4.63 9.05
N ALA A 58 -6.90 5.85 8.62
CA ALA A 58 -5.99 6.72 9.33
C ALA A 58 -6.46 6.95 10.78
N PRO A 59 -5.55 6.88 11.77
CA PRO A 59 -5.92 7.09 13.16
C PRO A 59 -6.47 8.49 13.33
N HIS A 60 -7.64 8.57 13.94
CA HIS A 60 -8.28 9.83 14.26
C HIS A 60 -7.51 10.33 15.48
N LEU A 61 -6.71 11.39 15.30
CA LEU A 61 -6.06 12.02 16.43
C LEU A 61 -7.17 12.62 17.29
N SER A 62 -7.56 11.93 18.37
CA SER A 62 -8.41 12.55 19.37
C SER A 62 -7.60 13.72 19.92
N SER A 63 -8.07 14.94 19.68
CA SER A 63 -7.53 16.12 20.33
C SER A 63 -7.77 15.98 21.82
N SER A 64 -6.83 15.34 22.53
CA SER A 64 -6.76 15.44 23.97
C SER A 64 -6.45 16.89 24.25
N THR A 65 -7.49 17.64 24.63
CA THR A 65 -7.42 19.01 25.13
C THR A 65 -6.36 19.05 26.22
N ARG A 66 -5.13 19.43 25.84
CA ARG A 66 -4.09 19.74 26.81
C ARG A 66 -4.46 21.10 27.38
N THR A 67 -5.13 21.10 28.52
CA THR A 67 -5.15 22.27 29.40
C THR A 67 -3.71 22.72 29.54
N ALA A 68 -3.41 23.92 29.06
CA ALA A 68 -2.10 24.53 29.16
C ALA A 68 -1.77 24.70 30.65
N ALA A 69 -0.94 23.81 31.17
CA ALA A 69 -0.13 24.06 32.35
C ALA A 69 1.32 23.98 31.88
N SER A 70 1.97 25.13 31.98
CA SER A 70 3.34 25.44 31.58
C SER A 70 4.32 24.32 31.92
N VAL A 71 5.13 23.93 30.93
CA VAL A 71 6.43 23.32 31.21
C VAL A 71 7.42 24.19 30.45
N GLU A 72 8.09 25.03 31.23
CA GLU A 72 9.22 25.84 30.81
C GLU A 72 10.33 24.94 30.28
N GLU A 73 11.08 25.51 29.33
CA GLU A 73 12.37 25.07 28.81
C GLU A 73 13.18 24.29 29.85
N GLU A 74 13.47 23.01 29.60
CA GLU A 74 14.75 22.41 29.99
C GLU A 74 15.11 21.23 29.08
N MET A 75 16.33 21.32 28.56
CA MET A 75 17.27 20.20 28.53
C MET A 75 17.11 19.17 27.41
N TRP A 76 17.59 19.56 26.23
CA TRP A 76 18.35 18.64 25.37
C TRP A 76 19.63 19.32 24.86
N LEU A 77 20.48 19.75 25.81
CA LEU A 77 21.91 19.53 25.62
C LEU A 77 22.19 18.04 25.74
#